data_AF-A0A5A8CFM8-F1
#
_entry.id   AF-A0A5A8CFM8-F1
#
_cell.length_a   1.000
_cell.length_b   1.000
_cell.length_c   1.000
_cell.angle_alpha   90.00
_cell.angle_beta   90.00
_cell.angle_gamma   90.00
#
_symmetry.space_group_name_H-M   'P 1'
#
loop_
_entity.id
_entity.type
_entity.pdbx_description
1 polymer ?
#
loop_
_entity_poly.entity_id
_entity_poly.type
_entity_poly.pdbx_seq_one_letter_code
_entity_poly.pdbx_strand_id
1 'polypeptide(L)'
;MPTGQAGSLVTLSANPSRLFRFFDHDSQGLIDLEEFKTMLPQLGITIPAAKAIRVFRMLDASNTKALTEEQFKVAVFALNPASGGPLHIDSSELMGPREAFVLFDRDNSGAIDEDEFVWVLEFMGYDIKIEDEELVEKMFRKYDADSSGAIEYGEFRTAWLDLCDVREELKGRGITKFEEWTPRWKLVEMLDAELRRQDAQEQQVLAYARKWVAWQHTLKRRRRLLQAARRDACMWLQNALDAAGQVYTLGHGPSVQED
;
A
#
# COMPACT_ATOMS: atom_id res chain seq x y z
N MET A 1 9.16 -38.30 8.92
CA MET A 1 9.93 -37.47 9.87
C MET A 1 11.37 -37.42 9.37
N PRO A 2 11.84 -36.23 8.99
CA PRO A 2 12.90 -35.59 9.76
C PRO A 2 12.33 -34.36 10.43
N THR A 3 12.35 -34.43 11.75
CA THR A 3 12.06 -33.39 12.72
C THR A 3 13.23 -32.42 12.79
N GLY A 4 12.92 -31.12 12.84
CA GLY A 4 13.83 -30.13 13.43
C GLY A 4 14.39 -29.11 12.46
N GLN A 5 13.57 -28.10 12.13
CA GLN A 5 13.96 -26.68 12.15
C GLN A 5 12.71 -25.80 12.04
N ALA A 6 11.79 -25.96 13.00
CA ALA A 6 10.78 -24.94 13.32
C ALA A 6 11.45 -23.81 14.14
N GLY A 7 12.58 -23.31 13.65
CA GLY A 7 13.41 -22.29 14.26
C GLY A 7 13.26 -20.96 13.52
N SER A 8 12.28 -20.17 13.93
CA SER A 8 12.28 -18.72 13.82
C SER A 8 12.21 -18.10 12.40
N LEU A 9 11.07 -18.26 11.73
CA LEU A 9 10.62 -17.25 10.75
C LEU A 9 10.41 -15.87 11.41
N VAL A 10 10.26 -15.84 12.74
CA VAL A 10 10.22 -14.63 13.58
C VAL A 10 11.53 -13.81 13.49
N THR A 11 12.68 -14.41 13.17
CA THR A 11 13.95 -13.66 13.02
C THR A 11 14.19 -13.05 11.64
N LEU A 12 13.46 -13.47 10.60
CA LEU A 12 13.50 -12.83 9.28
C LEU A 12 12.76 -11.47 9.27
N SER A 13 11.96 -11.20 10.31
CA SER A 13 11.20 -9.97 10.55
C SER A 13 12.05 -8.67 10.58
N ALA A 14 13.35 -8.76 10.84
CA ALA A 14 14.15 -7.55 11.09
C ALA A 14 14.65 -6.81 9.83
N ASN A 15 14.68 -7.45 8.66
CA ASN A 15 15.25 -6.81 7.46
C ASN A 15 14.41 -7.02 6.19
N PRO A 16 13.57 -6.03 5.82
CA PRO A 16 12.77 -6.04 4.60
C PRO A 16 13.55 -6.31 3.31
N SER A 17 14.81 -5.89 3.22
CA SER A 17 15.65 -6.16 2.03
C SER A 17 16.03 -7.63 1.89
N ARG A 18 16.15 -8.36 3.00
CA ARG A 18 16.41 -9.80 2.97
C ARG A 18 15.16 -10.59 2.62
N LEU A 19 14.01 -10.14 3.11
CA LEU A 19 12.71 -10.69 2.75
C LEU A 19 12.46 -10.52 1.25
N PHE A 20 12.69 -9.33 0.70
CA PHE A 20 12.52 -9.07 -0.73
C PHE A 20 13.25 -10.08 -1.61
N ARG A 21 14.55 -10.29 -1.37
CA ARG A 21 15.38 -11.25 -2.13
C ARG A 21 15.03 -12.71 -1.90
N PHE A 22 14.37 -13.03 -0.79
CA PHE A 22 13.95 -14.40 -0.51
C PHE A 22 12.68 -14.74 -1.29
N PHE A 23 11.81 -13.75 -1.50
CA PHE A 23 10.54 -13.95 -2.20
C PHE A 23 10.63 -13.74 -3.71
N ASP A 24 11.53 -12.87 -4.17
CA ASP A 24 11.92 -12.67 -5.58
C ASP A 24 12.58 -13.96 -6.14
N HIS A 25 11.75 -14.94 -6.54
CA HIS A 25 12.19 -16.30 -6.88
C HIS A 25 12.90 -16.37 -8.24
N ASP A 26 12.53 -15.47 -9.15
CA ASP A 26 13.13 -15.35 -10.47
C ASP A 26 14.27 -14.32 -10.52
N SER A 27 14.61 -13.70 -9.39
CA SER A 27 15.68 -12.70 -9.26
C SER A 27 15.53 -11.52 -10.23
N GLN A 28 14.29 -11.24 -10.63
CA GLN A 28 13.97 -10.13 -11.52
C GLN A 28 14.09 -8.77 -10.81
N GLY A 29 14.21 -8.76 -9.49
CA GLY A 29 14.30 -7.54 -8.69
C GLY A 29 12.94 -6.86 -8.52
N LEU A 30 11.85 -7.61 -8.72
CA LEU A 30 10.47 -7.18 -8.54
C LEU A 30 9.69 -8.31 -7.87
N ILE A 31 8.62 -7.96 -7.16
CA ILE A 31 7.70 -8.94 -6.54
C ILE A 31 6.35 -8.85 -7.21
N ASP A 32 5.89 -9.94 -7.82
CA ASP A 32 4.57 -10.01 -8.43
C ASP A 32 3.45 -10.26 -7.38
N LEU A 33 2.20 -10.28 -7.85
CA LEU A 33 1.04 -10.44 -6.96
C LEU A 33 0.99 -11.83 -6.28
N GLU A 34 1.43 -12.89 -6.96
CA GLU A 34 1.40 -14.25 -6.41
C GLU A 34 2.55 -14.45 -5.42
N GLU A 35 3.74 -13.94 -5.72
CA GLU A 35 4.87 -13.84 -4.78
C GLU A 35 4.47 -13.02 -3.54
N PHE A 36 3.75 -11.92 -3.72
CA PHE A 36 3.23 -11.12 -2.62
C PHE A 36 2.23 -11.90 -1.76
N LYS A 37 1.30 -12.65 -2.36
CA LYS A 37 0.30 -13.45 -1.64
C LYS A 37 0.93 -14.62 -0.87
N THR A 38 1.89 -15.32 -1.48
CA THR A 38 2.60 -16.44 -0.83
C THR A 38 3.49 -16.00 0.32
N MET A 39 3.95 -14.75 0.30
CA MET A 39 4.72 -14.16 1.38
C MET A 39 3.90 -13.90 2.65
N LEU A 40 2.67 -13.38 2.53
CA LEU A 40 1.91 -12.90 3.69
C LEU A 40 1.80 -13.96 4.81
N PRO A 41 1.41 -15.22 4.52
CA PRO A 41 1.37 -16.26 5.55
C PRO A 41 2.74 -16.57 6.17
N GLN A 42 3.82 -16.48 5.39
CA GLN A 42 5.18 -16.72 5.88
C GLN A 42 5.69 -15.62 6.81
N LEU A 43 5.15 -14.41 6.69
CA LEU A 43 5.37 -13.30 7.63
C LEU A 43 4.46 -13.38 8.87
N GLY A 44 3.61 -14.41 8.97
CA GLY A 44 2.60 -14.52 10.03
C GLY A 44 1.42 -13.57 9.84
N ILE A 45 1.26 -13.00 8.65
CA ILE A 45 0.15 -12.11 8.29
C ILE A 45 -0.90 -12.94 7.55
N THR A 46 -2.08 -13.09 8.14
CA THR A 46 -3.21 -13.80 7.54
C THR A 46 -4.27 -12.79 7.16
N ILE A 47 -4.43 -12.54 5.86
CA ILE A 47 -5.40 -11.57 5.33
C ILE A 47 -6.11 -12.17 4.12
N PRO A 48 -7.38 -11.82 3.87
CA PRO A 48 -8.09 -12.25 2.67
C PRO A 48 -7.37 -11.82 1.39
N ALA A 49 -7.44 -12.64 0.34
CA ALA A 49 -6.76 -12.39 -0.94
C ALA A 49 -7.13 -11.04 -1.55
N ALA A 50 -8.41 -10.63 -1.45
CA ALA A 50 -8.88 -9.33 -1.92
C ALA A 50 -8.15 -8.15 -1.25
N LYS A 51 -7.88 -8.27 0.06
CA LYS A 51 -7.16 -7.26 0.84
C LYS A 51 -5.67 -7.23 0.49
N ALA A 52 -5.08 -8.39 0.22
CA ALA A 52 -3.71 -8.49 -0.28
C ALA A 52 -3.56 -7.82 -1.65
N ILE A 53 -4.47 -8.10 -2.60
CA ILE A 53 -4.51 -7.50 -3.94
C ILE A 53 -4.63 -5.98 -3.82
N ARG A 54 -5.51 -5.50 -2.93
CA ARG A 54 -5.66 -4.07 -2.67
C ARG A 54 -4.38 -3.41 -2.18
N VAL A 55 -3.72 -4.00 -1.18
CA VAL A 55 -2.46 -3.46 -0.66
C VAL A 55 -1.40 -3.46 -1.76
N PHE A 56 -1.32 -4.53 -2.55
CA PHE A 56 -0.41 -4.62 -3.70
C PHE A 56 -0.64 -3.47 -4.70
N ARG A 57 -1.87 -3.31 -5.20
CA ARG A 57 -2.20 -2.27 -6.19
C ARG A 57 -2.04 -0.85 -5.66
N MET A 58 -2.33 -0.63 -4.38
CA MET A 58 -2.13 0.70 -3.75
C MET A 58 -0.66 1.13 -3.69
N LEU A 59 0.24 0.15 -3.67
CA LEU A 59 1.69 0.37 -3.70
C LEU A 59 2.20 0.46 -5.13
N ASP A 60 1.62 -0.33 -6.03
CA ASP A 60 1.85 -0.28 -7.46
C ASP A 60 1.03 0.82 -8.16
N ALA A 61 1.27 2.08 -7.77
CA ALA A 61 0.63 3.24 -8.41
C ALA A 61 0.99 3.40 -9.90
N SER A 62 2.04 2.71 -10.35
CA SER A 62 2.51 2.69 -11.74
C SER A 62 1.82 1.63 -12.61
N ASN A 63 0.97 0.78 -12.02
CA ASN A 63 0.33 -0.37 -12.67
C ASN A 63 1.35 -1.27 -13.39
N THR A 64 2.55 -1.41 -12.83
CA THR A 64 3.62 -2.26 -13.38
C THR A 64 3.35 -3.74 -13.17
N LYS A 65 2.30 -4.09 -12.41
CA LYS A 65 1.92 -5.44 -11.97
C LYS A 65 2.99 -6.13 -11.13
N ALA A 66 3.92 -5.34 -10.60
CA ALA A 66 5.07 -5.80 -9.84
C ALA A 66 5.54 -4.69 -8.89
N LEU A 67 6.02 -5.08 -7.70
CA LEU A 67 6.50 -4.18 -6.66
C LEU A 67 8.02 -4.14 -6.65
N THR A 68 8.57 -2.93 -6.68
CA THR A 68 9.98 -2.66 -6.41
C THR A 68 10.33 -2.91 -4.93
N GLU A 69 11.62 -3.04 -4.63
CA GLU A 69 12.11 -3.19 -3.26
C GLU A 69 11.63 -2.05 -2.34
N GLU A 70 11.55 -0.83 -2.85
CA GLU A 70 11.01 0.33 -2.14
C GLU A 70 9.52 0.16 -1.82
N GLN A 71 8.69 -0.19 -2.80
CA GLN A 71 7.25 -0.40 -2.64
C GLN A 71 6.97 -1.56 -1.67
N PHE A 72 7.73 -2.65 -1.80
CA PHE A 72 7.64 -3.81 -0.92
C PHE A 72 7.94 -3.48 0.54
N LYS A 73 8.97 -2.66 0.81
CA LYS A 73 9.29 -2.20 2.17
C LYS A 73 8.13 -1.46 2.82
N VAL A 74 7.38 -0.68 2.03
CA VAL A 74 6.17 0.00 2.49
C VAL A 74 5.12 -1.02 2.87
N ALA A 75 4.91 -2.03 2.02
CA ALA A 75 3.96 -3.12 2.27
C ALA A 75 4.26 -3.83 3.59
N VAL A 76 5.48 -4.36 3.72
CA VAL A 76 5.88 -5.12 4.90
C VAL A 76 5.80 -4.27 6.16
N PHE A 77 6.19 -3.00 6.11
CA PHE A 77 6.08 -2.11 7.27
C PHE A 77 4.61 -1.81 7.63
N ALA A 78 3.79 -1.51 6.64
CA ALA A 78 2.40 -1.18 6.86
C ALA A 78 1.64 -2.39 7.44
N LEU A 79 1.94 -3.60 6.96
CA LEU A 79 1.30 -4.84 7.36
C LEU A 79 1.90 -5.49 8.63
N ASN A 80 3.08 -5.08 9.11
CA ASN A 80 3.75 -5.73 10.23
C ASN A 80 3.14 -5.31 11.60
N PRO A 81 2.48 -6.23 12.32
CA PRO A 81 1.88 -5.93 13.62
C PRO A 81 2.92 -5.63 14.71
N ALA A 82 4.12 -6.22 14.63
CA ALA A 82 5.19 -6.02 15.62
C ALA A 82 5.89 -4.66 15.48
N SER A 83 5.75 -3.98 14.34
CA SER A 83 6.36 -2.67 14.08
C SER A 83 5.51 -1.49 14.58
N GLY A 84 4.34 -1.76 15.19
CA GLY A 84 3.34 -0.71 15.44
C GLY A 84 2.84 -0.10 14.12
N GLY A 85 2.81 -0.92 13.06
CA GLY A 85 2.42 -0.50 11.72
C GLY A 85 1.03 0.13 11.72
N PRO A 86 0.81 1.18 10.92
CA PRO A 86 -0.43 1.94 10.96
C PRO A 86 -1.62 1.17 10.35
N LEU A 87 -1.42 0.13 9.52
CA LEU A 87 -2.56 -0.68 9.04
C LEU A 87 -3.01 -1.59 10.16
N HIS A 88 -4.05 -1.17 10.87
CA HIS A 88 -4.94 -2.13 11.51
C HIS A 88 -5.69 -2.85 10.39
N ILE A 89 -5.10 -3.94 9.91
CA ILE A 89 -5.79 -4.82 8.98
C ILE A 89 -6.82 -5.56 9.82
N ASP A 90 -8.03 -5.01 9.92
CA ASP A 90 -9.14 -5.73 10.51
C ASP A 90 -9.21 -7.11 9.84
N SER A 91 -9.15 -8.15 10.68
CA SER A 91 -9.24 -9.55 10.28
C SER A 91 -10.64 -9.95 9.83
N SER A 92 -11.53 -8.98 9.65
CA SER A 92 -12.86 -9.19 9.06
C SER A 92 -12.69 -9.96 7.76
N GLU A 93 -13.13 -11.21 7.77
CA GLU A 93 -13.18 -12.08 6.59
C GLU A 93 -14.15 -11.55 5.54
N LEU A 94 -15.06 -10.64 5.93
CA LEU A 94 -16.01 -10.03 5.04
C LEU A 94 -15.30 -9.14 4.01
N MET A 95 -15.53 -9.41 2.74
CA MET A 95 -15.09 -8.58 1.62
C MET A 95 -15.91 -7.28 1.63
N GLY A 96 -15.26 -6.14 1.86
CA GLY A 96 -15.93 -4.85 1.78
C GLY A 96 -16.11 -4.35 0.36
N PRO A 97 -16.90 -3.29 0.16
CA PRO A 97 -17.10 -2.66 -1.15
C PRO A 97 -15.78 -2.24 -1.79
N ARG A 98 -14.79 -1.86 -0.98
CA ARG A 98 -13.49 -1.44 -1.49
C ARG A 98 -12.62 -2.59 -1.97
N GLU A 99 -12.64 -3.72 -1.25
CA GLU A 99 -12.00 -4.94 -1.71
C GLU A 99 -12.68 -5.49 -2.98
N ALA A 100 -14.00 -5.47 -3.00
CA ALA A 100 -14.80 -5.88 -4.15
C ALA A 100 -14.49 -5.01 -5.37
N PHE A 101 -14.52 -3.67 -5.23
CA PHE A 101 -14.20 -2.73 -6.30
C PHE A 101 -12.85 -3.06 -6.96
N VAL A 102 -11.82 -3.30 -6.14
CA VAL A 102 -10.48 -3.65 -6.61
C VAL A 102 -10.42 -5.04 -7.28
N LEU A 103 -11.27 -5.97 -6.86
CA LEU A 103 -11.35 -7.26 -7.54
C LEU A 103 -12.02 -7.16 -8.91
N PHE A 104 -13.01 -6.29 -9.05
CA PHE A 104 -13.79 -6.13 -10.29
C PHE A 104 -13.10 -5.24 -11.31
N ASP A 105 -12.46 -4.16 -10.88
CA ASP A 105 -11.57 -3.32 -11.70
C ASP A 105 -10.34 -4.15 -12.09
N ARG A 106 -10.39 -4.89 -13.20
CA ARG A 106 -9.34 -5.85 -13.59
C ARG A 106 -8.15 -5.13 -14.20
N ASP A 107 -8.41 -4.06 -14.93
CA ASP A 107 -7.38 -3.27 -15.59
C ASP A 107 -6.71 -2.25 -14.66
N ASN A 108 -7.27 -2.04 -13.47
CA ASN A 108 -6.82 -1.08 -12.46
C ASN A 108 -6.89 0.36 -12.98
N SER A 109 -7.90 0.66 -13.81
CA SER A 109 -8.22 1.99 -14.31
C SER A 109 -8.69 2.93 -13.21
N GLY A 110 -9.21 2.38 -12.10
CA GLY A 110 -9.80 3.13 -11.00
C GLY A 110 -11.29 3.44 -11.18
N ALA A 111 -11.92 2.87 -12.20
CA ALA A 111 -13.36 2.86 -12.43
C ALA A 111 -13.78 1.46 -12.92
N ILE A 112 -15.05 1.11 -12.79
CA ILE A 112 -15.60 -0.16 -13.29
C ILE A 112 -16.33 0.12 -14.59
N ASP A 113 -15.88 -0.47 -15.69
CA ASP A 113 -16.60 -0.37 -16.96
C ASP A 113 -17.84 -1.29 -17.01
N GLU A 114 -18.62 -1.20 -18.08
CA GLU A 114 -19.86 -1.98 -18.22
C GLU A 114 -19.63 -3.49 -18.23
N ASP A 115 -18.54 -3.93 -18.87
CA ASP A 115 -18.14 -5.35 -18.95
C ASP A 115 -17.74 -5.89 -17.58
N GLU A 116 -17.01 -5.08 -16.79
CA GLU A 116 -16.62 -5.39 -15.41
C GLU A 116 -17.81 -5.35 -14.46
N PHE A 117 -18.80 -4.49 -14.70
CA PHE A 117 -20.00 -4.36 -13.87
C PHE A 117 -20.88 -5.62 -13.91
N VAL A 118 -20.90 -6.36 -15.01
CA VAL A 118 -21.62 -7.66 -15.10
C VAL A 118 -21.15 -8.61 -14.00
N TRP A 119 -19.83 -8.71 -13.79
CA TRP A 119 -19.25 -9.58 -12.76
C TRP A 119 -19.61 -9.15 -11.35
N VAL A 120 -19.80 -7.84 -11.11
CA VAL A 120 -20.26 -7.30 -9.83
C VAL A 120 -21.65 -7.83 -9.52
N LEU A 121 -22.55 -7.78 -10.50
CA LEU A 121 -23.94 -8.18 -10.32
C LEU A 121 -24.06 -9.69 -10.09
N GLU A 122 -23.30 -10.50 -10.84
CA GLU A 122 -23.21 -11.95 -10.61
C GLU A 122 -22.70 -12.28 -9.19
N PHE A 123 -21.63 -11.60 -8.74
CA PHE A 123 -21.07 -11.80 -7.40
C PHE A 123 -22.06 -11.42 -6.29
N MET A 124 -22.88 -10.41 -6.52
CA MET A 124 -23.95 -9.99 -5.62
C MET A 124 -25.16 -10.94 -5.60
N GLY A 125 -25.10 -12.04 -6.37
CA GLY A 125 -26.16 -13.06 -6.41
C GLY A 125 -27.34 -12.69 -7.29
N TYR A 126 -27.20 -11.69 -8.15
CA TYR A 126 -28.15 -11.50 -9.25
C TYR A 126 -27.83 -12.55 -10.32
N ASP A 127 -28.78 -13.47 -10.54
CA ASP A 127 -28.72 -14.44 -11.63
C ASP A 127 -29.01 -13.72 -12.95
N ILE A 128 -28.05 -12.90 -13.38
CA ILE A 128 -28.10 -12.24 -14.67
C ILE A 128 -27.68 -13.28 -15.68
N LYS A 129 -28.63 -13.75 -16.47
CA LYS A 129 -28.27 -14.41 -17.71
C LYS A 129 -27.56 -13.37 -18.55
N ILE A 130 -26.36 -13.69 -19.01
CA ILE A 130 -25.51 -12.87 -19.89
C ILE A 130 -26.28 -12.30 -21.11
N GLU A 131 -27.47 -12.83 -21.41
CA GLU A 131 -28.38 -12.43 -22.49
C GLU A 131 -29.27 -11.20 -22.19
N ASP A 132 -29.37 -10.73 -20.95
CA ASP A 132 -30.17 -9.54 -20.56
C ASP A 132 -29.33 -8.25 -20.55
N GLU A 133 -28.68 -7.97 -21.69
CA GLU A 133 -27.84 -6.78 -21.91
C GLU A 133 -28.60 -5.48 -21.57
N GLU A 134 -29.91 -5.42 -21.83
CA GLU A 134 -30.78 -4.29 -21.49
C GLU A 134 -30.93 -4.08 -19.97
N LEU A 135 -30.90 -5.14 -19.16
CA LEU A 135 -30.96 -5.03 -17.70
C LEU A 135 -29.64 -4.52 -17.13
N VAL A 136 -28.51 -5.02 -17.66
CA VAL A 136 -27.17 -4.58 -17.28
C VAL A 136 -27.01 -3.10 -17.60
N GLU A 137 -27.30 -2.70 -18.83
CA GLU A 137 -27.20 -1.30 -19.28
C GLU A 137 -28.10 -0.38 -18.43
N LYS A 138 -29.32 -0.83 -18.11
CA LYS A 138 -30.24 -0.06 -17.25
C LYS A 138 -29.74 0.08 -15.82
N MET A 139 -29.13 -0.97 -15.25
CA MET A 139 -28.54 -0.92 -13.92
C MET A 139 -27.27 -0.07 -13.92
N PHE A 140 -26.44 -0.21 -14.94
CA PHE A 140 -25.23 0.58 -15.12
C PHE A 140 -25.58 2.07 -15.16
N ARG A 141 -26.48 2.49 -16.04
CA ARG A 141 -26.98 3.88 -16.12
C ARG A 141 -27.70 4.36 -14.85
N LYS A 142 -28.21 3.46 -14.01
CA LYS A 142 -28.82 3.84 -12.72
C LYS A 142 -27.74 4.33 -11.74
N TYR A 143 -26.55 3.72 -11.78
CA TYR A 143 -25.48 3.98 -10.82
C TYR A 143 -24.38 4.91 -11.37
N ASP A 144 -24.16 4.94 -12.68
CA ASP A 144 -23.38 5.95 -13.40
C ASP A 144 -24.16 7.29 -13.41
N ALA A 145 -24.01 8.04 -12.32
CA ALA A 145 -24.79 9.24 -12.04
C ALA A 145 -24.27 10.45 -12.83
N ASP A 146 -22.98 10.48 -13.13
CA ASP A 146 -22.35 11.53 -13.93
C ASP A 146 -22.29 11.21 -15.43
N SER A 147 -22.73 10.02 -15.83
CA SER A 147 -22.75 9.56 -17.22
C SER A 147 -21.35 9.58 -17.84
N SER A 148 -20.34 9.28 -17.03
CA SER A 148 -18.94 9.17 -17.45
C SER A 148 -18.69 7.92 -18.30
N GLY A 149 -19.60 6.94 -18.27
CA GLY A 149 -19.45 5.66 -18.94
C GLY A 149 -18.58 4.67 -18.16
N ALA A 150 -18.27 4.97 -16.90
CA ALA A 150 -17.57 4.08 -15.97
C ALA A 150 -18.04 4.37 -14.54
N ILE A 151 -18.21 3.34 -13.73
CA ILE A 151 -18.66 3.49 -12.34
C ILE A 151 -17.46 3.80 -11.45
N GLU A 152 -17.37 5.02 -10.95
CA GLU A 152 -16.34 5.40 -9.99
C GLU A 152 -16.58 4.75 -8.61
N TYR A 153 -15.56 4.65 -7.76
CA TYR A 153 -15.72 4.05 -6.41
C TYR A 153 -16.83 4.71 -5.57
N GLY A 154 -17.07 6.01 -5.74
CA GLY A 154 -18.15 6.73 -5.05
C GLY A 154 -19.54 6.20 -5.43
N GLU A 155 -19.73 5.91 -6.70
CA GLU A 155 -20.94 5.36 -7.30
C GLU A 155 -21.07 3.87 -6.98
N PHE A 156 -19.97 3.12 -7.09
CA PHE A 156 -19.91 1.71 -6.71
C PHE A 156 -20.33 1.48 -5.26
N ARG A 157 -19.90 2.34 -4.31
CA ARG A 157 -20.33 2.24 -2.91
C ARG A 157 -21.84 2.41 -2.78
N THR A 158 -22.44 3.29 -3.57
CA THR A 158 -23.90 3.49 -3.58
C THR A 158 -24.60 2.25 -4.15
N ALA A 159 -24.09 1.69 -5.24
CA ALA A 159 -24.56 0.42 -5.79
C ALA A 159 -24.44 -0.72 -4.76
N TRP A 160 -23.30 -0.83 -4.07
CA TRP A 160 -23.09 -1.82 -3.02
C TRP A 160 -24.14 -1.72 -1.92
N LEU A 161 -24.42 -0.51 -1.41
CA LEU A 161 -25.41 -0.29 -0.35
C LEU A 161 -26.85 -0.60 -0.79
N ASP A 162 -27.16 -0.39 -2.07
CA ASP A 162 -28.46 -0.71 -2.66
C ASP A 162 -28.64 -2.23 -2.86
N LEU A 163 -27.57 -2.94 -3.24
CA LEU A 163 -27.60 -4.34 -3.64
C LEU A 163 -27.30 -5.33 -2.50
N CYS A 164 -26.48 -4.94 -1.51
CA CYS A 164 -26.08 -5.83 -0.42
C CYS A 164 -27.19 -6.07 0.63
N ASP A 165 -27.11 -7.21 1.32
CA ASP A 165 -27.85 -7.39 2.57
C ASP A 165 -27.17 -6.60 3.70
N VAL A 166 -27.67 -5.38 3.90
CA VAL A 166 -27.19 -4.43 4.90
C VAL A 166 -27.15 -5.02 6.31
N ARG A 167 -28.08 -5.93 6.65
CA ARG A 167 -28.13 -6.52 8.00
C ARG A 167 -27.01 -7.53 8.20
N GLU A 168 -26.79 -8.40 7.22
CA GLU A 168 -25.71 -9.38 7.28
C GLU A 168 -24.34 -8.70 7.17
N GLU A 169 -24.20 -7.64 6.37
CA GLU A 169 -22.99 -6.82 6.33
C GLU A 169 -22.67 -6.18 7.69
N LEU A 170 -23.65 -5.55 8.33
CA LEU A 170 -23.46 -4.95 9.65
C LEU A 170 -23.11 -6.00 10.72
N LYS A 171 -23.78 -7.16 10.71
CA LYS A 171 -23.47 -8.27 11.61
C LYS A 171 -22.07 -8.83 11.36
N GLY A 172 -21.69 -9.03 10.10
CA GLY A 172 -20.36 -9.51 9.70
C GLY A 172 -19.25 -8.56 10.14
N ARG A 173 -19.54 -7.26 10.22
CA ARG A 173 -18.65 -6.22 10.75
C ARG A 173 -18.69 -6.08 12.28
N GLY A 174 -19.41 -6.95 12.99
CA GLY A 174 -19.55 -6.94 14.44
C GLY A 174 -20.44 -5.81 14.99
N ILE A 175 -21.16 -5.09 14.12
CA ILE A 175 -22.08 -4.03 14.50
C ILE A 175 -23.44 -4.66 14.77
N THR A 176 -23.65 -5.13 16.00
CA THR A 176 -24.93 -5.75 16.43
C THR A 176 -25.82 -4.79 17.23
N LYS A 177 -25.39 -3.53 17.39
CA LYS A 177 -26.09 -2.48 18.14
C LYS A 177 -27.22 -1.83 17.32
N PHE A 178 -28.08 -2.62 16.71
CA PHE A 178 -29.29 -2.13 16.05
C PHE A 178 -30.47 -3.01 16.46
N GLU A 179 -31.63 -2.39 16.70
CA GLU A 179 -32.84 -3.11 17.07
C GLU A 179 -33.39 -3.90 15.88
N GLU A 180 -34.06 -5.01 16.15
CA GLU A 180 -34.56 -5.92 15.12
C GLU A 180 -35.54 -5.24 14.15
N TRP A 181 -36.27 -4.22 14.62
CA TRP A 181 -37.22 -3.41 13.87
C TRP A 181 -36.63 -2.18 13.16
N THR A 182 -35.30 -2.01 13.18
CA THR A 182 -34.65 -0.86 12.54
C THR A 182 -34.96 -0.83 11.04
N PRO A 183 -35.49 0.30 10.51
CA PRO A 183 -35.84 0.41 9.10
C PRO A 183 -34.58 0.40 8.22
N ARG A 184 -34.71 -0.13 6.99
CA ARG A 184 -33.58 -0.33 6.06
C ARG A 184 -32.76 0.95 5.83
N TRP A 185 -33.41 2.10 5.65
CA TRP A 185 -32.70 3.36 5.42
C TRP A 185 -31.74 3.73 6.56
N LYS A 186 -32.11 3.44 7.80
CA LYS A 186 -31.26 3.72 8.97
C LYS A 186 -30.10 2.74 9.05
N LEU A 187 -30.33 1.47 8.69
CA LEU A 187 -29.26 0.48 8.59
C LEU A 187 -28.26 0.86 7.48
N VAL A 188 -28.75 1.32 6.32
CA VAL A 188 -27.90 1.81 5.23
C VAL A 188 -27.07 3.01 5.68
N GLU A 189 -27.67 3.96 6.38
CA GLU A 189 -26.97 5.11 6.95
C GLU A 189 -25.86 4.68 7.92
N MET A 190 -26.14 3.71 8.79
CA MET A 190 -25.13 3.15 9.72
C MET A 190 -24.00 2.45 8.96
N LEU A 191 -24.32 1.67 7.93
CA LEU A 191 -23.33 0.96 7.13
C LEU A 191 -22.46 1.93 6.31
N ASP A 192 -23.05 2.92 5.63
CA ASP A 192 -22.30 3.94 4.88
C ASP A 192 -21.36 4.74 5.81
N ALA A 193 -21.83 5.11 7.00
CA ALA A 193 -21.00 5.80 7.98
C ALA A 193 -19.80 4.95 8.45
N GLU A 194 -20.03 3.66 8.69
CA GLU A 194 -18.97 2.71 9.06
C GLU A 194 -17.95 2.57 7.93
N LEU A 195 -18.42 2.33 6.70
CA LEU A 195 -17.59 2.15 5.52
C LEU A 195 -16.73 3.38 5.25
N ARG A 196 -17.31 4.59 5.28
CA ARG A 196 -16.57 5.85 5.12
C ARG A 196 -15.49 6.01 6.18
N ARG A 197 -15.79 5.63 7.42
CA ARG A 197 -14.83 5.71 8.51
C ARG A 197 -13.68 4.71 8.33
N GLN A 198 -13.96 3.48 7.89
CA GLN A 198 -12.93 2.49 7.56
C GLN A 198 -12.07 2.97 6.40
N ASP A 199 -12.68 3.42 5.31
CA ASP A 199 -11.98 3.97 4.15
C ASP A 199 -11.07 5.16 4.53
N ALA A 200 -11.55 6.06 5.37
CA ALA A 200 -10.79 7.22 5.84
C ALA A 200 -9.59 6.79 6.71
N GLN A 201 -9.77 5.82 7.61
CA GLN A 201 -8.67 5.27 8.41
C GLN A 201 -7.61 4.65 7.50
N GLU A 202 -8.02 3.81 6.56
CA GLU A 202 -7.12 3.18 5.60
C GLU A 202 -6.36 4.20 4.75
N GLN A 203 -7.04 5.24 4.25
CA GLN A 203 -6.39 6.31 3.49
C GLN A 203 -5.37 7.07 4.34
N GLN A 204 -5.67 7.38 5.60
CA GLN A 204 -4.73 8.04 6.51
C GLN A 204 -3.50 7.20 6.75
N VAL A 205 -3.70 5.91 6.98
CA VAL A 205 -2.64 4.94 7.19
C VAL A 205 -1.71 4.85 5.98
N LEU A 206 -2.28 4.78 4.78
CA LEU A 206 -1.50 4.75 3.54
C LEU A 206 -0.76 6.06 3.30
N ALA A 207 -1.41 7.20 3.57
CA ALA A 207 -0.77 8.51 3.48
C ALA A 207 0.40 8.63 4.47
N TYR A 208 0.26 8.09 5.68
CA TYR A 208 1.34 8.02 6.65
C TYR A 208 2.49 7.13 6.14
N ALA A 209 2.17 5.95 5.61
CA ALA A 209 3.16 5.05 5.03
C ALA A 209 3.94 5.72 3.88
N ARG A 210 3.24 6.40 2.96
CA ARG A 210 3.87 7.17 1.86
C ARG A 210 4.78 8.29 2.38
N LYS A 211 4.33 9.05 3.39
CA LYS A 211 5.14 10.11 4.03
C LYS A 211 6.39 9.54 4.69
N TRP A 212 6.27 8.41 5.37
CA TRP A 212 7.40 7.73 6.00
C TRP A 212 8.44 7.28 4.97
N VAL A 213 8.01 6.77 3.82
CA VAL A 213 8.89 6.39 2.71
C VAL A 213 9.63 7.60 2.16
N ALA A 214 8.91 8.69 1.88
CA ALA A 214 9.52 9.93 1.42
C ALA A 214 10.55 10.47 2.45
N TRP A 215 10.24 10.36 3.74
CA TRP A 215 11.17 10.70 4.82
C TRP A 215 12.42 9.80 4.81
N GLN A 216 12.29 8.50 4.60
CA GLN A 216 13.43 7.58 4.47
C GLN A 216 14.34 7.94 3.29
N HIS A 217 13.77 8.25 2.12
CA HIS A 217 14.56 8.74 0.98
C HIS A 217 15.30 10.04 1.32
N THR A 218 14.60 10.96 1.98
CA THR A 218 15.18 12.24 2.43
C THR A 218 16.34 12.01 3.40
N LEU A 219 16.20 11.10 4.36
CA LEU A 219 17.27 10.73 5.29
C LEU A 219 18.47 10.12 4.58
N LYS A 220 18.27 9.16 3.65
CA LYS A 220 19.35 8.57 2.85
C LYS A 220 20.09 9.64 2.06
N ARG A 221 19.38 10.57 1.43
CA ARG A 221 19.96 11.69 0.69
C ARG A 221 20.76 12.61 1.60
N ARG A 222 20.19 13.01 2.75
CA ARG A 222 20.88 13.85 3.74
C ARG A 222 22.17 13.20 4.24
N ARG A 223 22.15 11.90 4.53
CA ARG A 223 23.34 11.15 4.95
C ARG A 223 24.44 11.17 3.88
N ARG A 224 24.08 10.98 2.61
CA ARG A 224 25.03 11.06 1.48
C ARG A 224 25.64 12.46 1.34
N LEU A 225 24.81 13.51 1.43
CA LEU A 225 25.26 14.90 1.37
C LEU A 225 26.20 15.25 2.52
N LEU A 226 25.88 14.83 3.75
CA LEU A 226 26.75 15.05 4.91
C LEU A 226 28.10 14.33 4.76
N GLN A 227 28.10 13.11 4.22
CA GLN A 227 29.34 12.38 3.93
C GLN A 227 30.17 13.06 2.84
N ALA A 228 29.53 13.57 1.78
CA ALA A 228 30.20 14.32 0.72
C ALA A 228 30.80 15.63 1.27
N ALA A 229 30.02 16.44 1.98
CA ALA A 229 30.48 17.68 2.60
C ALA A 229 31.65 17.45 3.57
N ARG A 230 31.63 16.35 4.34
CA ARG A 230 32.75 15.98 5.21
C ARG A 230 34.02 15.65 4.41
N ARG A 231 33.89 14.90 3.31
CA ARG A 231 35.03 14.59 2.43
C ARG A 231 35.61 15.86 1.81
N ASP A 232 34.74 16.73 1.30
CA ASP A 232 35.15 18.00 0.73
C ASP A 232 35.88 18.82 1.78
N ALA A 233 35.31 19.02 2.96
CA ALA A 233 35.96 19.78 4.04
C ALA A 233 37.34 19.22 4.42
N CYS A 234 37.51 17.89 4.45
CA CYS A 234 38.82 17.27 4.66
C CYS A 234 39.79 17.57 3.52
N MET A 235 39.37 17.52 2.25
CA MET A 235 40.21 17.88 1.11
C MET A 235 40.60 19.35 1.13
N TRP A 236 39.66 20.25 1.42
CA TRP A 236 39.93 21.70 1.54
C TRP A 236 40.94 21.98 2.65
N LEU A 237 40.79 21.33 3.81
CA LEU A 237 41.75 21.45 4.92
C LEU A 237 43.13 20.93 4.52
N GLN A 238 43.20 19.78 3.85
CA GLN A 238 44.46 19.20 3.39
C GLN A 238 45.17 20.13 2.39
N ASN A 239 44.45 20.62 1.38
CA ASN A 239 44.98 21.58 0.40
C ASN A 239 45.45 22.88 1.07
N ALA A 240 44.72 23.37 2.08
CA ALA A 240 45.11 24.57 2.81
C ALA A 240 46.38 24.35 3.64
N LEU A 241 46.52 23.19 4.28
CA LEU A 241 47.73 22.80 5.02
C LEU A 241 48.93 22.64 4.08
N ASP A 242 48.76 22.01 2.93
CA ASP A 242 49.80 21.85 1.91
C ASP A 242 50.27 23.21 1.38
N ALA A 243 49.33 24.12 1.08
CA ALA A 243 49.65 25.49 0.65
C ALA A 243 50.40 26.28 1.74
N ALA A 244 49.96 26.19 3.00
CA ALA A 244 50.65 26.83 4.13
C ALA A 244 52.06 26.27 4.35
N GLY A 245 52.23 24.95 4.20
CA GLY A 245 53.53 24.29 4.26
C GLY A 245 54.48 24.76 3.15
N GLN A 246 53.99 24.89 1.91
CA GLN A 246 54.77 25.44 0.79
C GLN A 246 55.24 26.88 1.05
N VAL A 247 54.37 27.73 1.63
CA VAL A 247 54.74 29.11 2.01
C VAL A 247 55.83 29.11 3.09
N TYR A 248 55.79 28.19 4.05
CA TYR A 248 56.81 28.08 5.09
C TYR A 248 58.16 27.60 4.54
N THR A 249 58.16 26.73 3.52
CA THR A 249 59.39 26.29 2.85
C THR A 249 60.02 27.33 1.92
N LEU A 250 59.24 28.31 1.44
CA LEU A 250 59.72 29.37 0.55
C LEU A 250 60.02 30.69 1.29
N GLY A 251 59.61 30.81 2.56
CA GLY A 251 59.84 31.99 3.40
C GLY A 251 61.10 31.89 4.25
N HIS A 252 62.29 31.97 3.65
CA HIS A 252 63.45 32.50 4.40
C HIS A 252 63.35 34.03 4.40
N GLY A 253 63.01 34.58 5.57
CA GLY A 253 63.01 36.03 5.79
C GLY A 253 64.39 36.64 5.55
N PRO A 254 64.47 37.95 5.23
CA PRO A 254 65.74 38.62 4.96
C PRO A 254 66.62 38.52 6.20
N SER A 255 67.77 37.87 6.05
CA SER A 255 68.85 37.90 7.04
C SER A 255 69.31 39.34 7.20
N VAL A 256 68.94 39.95 8.32
CA VAL A 256 69.50 41.23 8.76
C VAL A 256 71.00 41.03 8.94
N GLN A 257 71.80 41.57 8.03
CA GLN A 257 73.22 41.78 8.26
C GLN A 257 73.35 43.05 9.11
N GLU A 258 73.69 42.85 10.38
CA GLU A 258 74.28 43.91 11.20
C GLU A 258 75.73 44.11 10.73
N ASP A 259 76.01 45.29 10.18
CA ASP A 259 77.32 45.96 10.19
C ASP A 259 77.12 47.47 9.97
#